data_AF-A0A9D0W2A2-F1
#
_entry.id   AF-A0A9D0W2A2-F1
#
_cell.length_a   1.000
_cell.length_b   1.000
_cell.length_c   1.000
_cell.angle_alpha   90.00
_cell.angle_beta   90.00
_cell.angle_gamma   90.00
#
_symmetry.space_group_name_H-M   'P 1'
#
loop_
_entity.id
_entity.type
_entity.pdbx_description
1 polymer ?
#
loop_
_entity_poly.entity_id
_entity_poly.type
_entity_poly.pdbx_seq_one_letter_code
_entity_poly.pdbx_strand_id
1 'polypeptide(L)'
;MTPGRSRVLRLSVFLATALSSGCSSFGTFSDGRQGNARILISSTPAGATVYVMGRAVGKTPLEIRERDIYPLSYRPEAERYYGTVTLEREGCARYSHRLRREEVYGGLLAQLDCGDQAPADTPAEVEPAAAVTTVAAPPPQAAKPAALPARRLNQLRVLQELLDEGILTAGEEARLRRRLLEAR
;
A
#
# COMPACT_ATOMS: atom_id res chain seq x y z
N MET A 1 65.49 -62.61 -12.70
CA MET A 1 65.16 -61.51 -11.77
C MET A 1 63.71 -61.10 -12.01
N THR A 2 62.87 -61.33 -11.00
CA THR A 2 61.52 -60.78 -10.70
C THR A 2 60.42 -60.71 -11.78
N PRO A 3 59.27 -61.39 -11.57
CA PRO A 3 58.09 -61.37 -12.45
C PRO A 3 57.10 -60.23 -12.14
N GLY A 4 56.50 -59.68 -13.20
CA GLY A 4 55.44 -58.66 -13.15
C GLY A 4 54.09 -59.26 -12.74
N ARG A 5 53.59 -58.83 -11.59
CA ARG A 5 52.34 -59.27 -10.95
C ARG A 5 51.11 -58.75 -11.70
N SER A 6 50.25 -59.68 -12.10
CA SER A 6 48.81 -59.50 -12.30
C SER A 6 48.16 -58.91 -11.05
N ARG A 7 47.15 -58.03 -11.19
CA ARG A 7 46.01 -57.94 -10.25
C ARG A 7 44.90 -56.95 -10.67
N VAL A 8 43.71 -57.55 -10.80
CA VAL A 8 42.36 -57.12 -10.37
C VAL A 8 41.64 -55.99 -11.12
N LEU A 9 40.71 -56.48 -11.95
CA LEU A 9 39.43 -55.92 -12.33
C LEU A 9 38.74 -55.18 -11.16
N ARG A 10 38.69 -53.84 -11.20
CA ARG A 10 37.78 -53.06 -10.35
C ARG A 10 36.61 -52.58 -11.20
N LEU A 11 35.53 -53.35 -11.07
CA LEU A 11 34.18 -52.98 -11.47
C LEU A 11 33.72 -51.82 -10.58
N SER A 12 33.81 -50.60 -11.09
CA SER A 12 33.23 -49.42 -10.45
C SER A 12 31.96 -49.05 -11.20
N VAL A 13 30.86 -49.62 -10.73
CA VAL A 13 29.50 -49.27 -11.14
C VAL A 13 29.25 -47.82 -10.73
N PHE A 14 28.99 -46.98 -11.73
CA PHE A 14 28.34 -45.68 -11.61
C PHE A 14 26.86 -45.87 -11.30
N LEU A 15 26.34 -45.08 -10.34
CA LEU A 15 24.94 -44.75 -9.97
C LEU A 15 24.83 -44.85 -8.43
N ALA A 16 24.41 -43.85 -7.68
CA ALA A 16 23.32 -42.94 -7.96
C ALA A 16 23.57 -41.53 -7.38
N THR A 17 23.12 -40.57 -8.16
CA THR A 17 23.00 -39.15 -7.89
C THR A 17 22.29 -38.84 -6.56
N ALA A 18 22.98 -38.06 -5.73
CA ALA A 18 22.35 -37.16 -4.77
C ALA A 18 21.57 -36.06 -5.52
N LEU A 19 20.41 -35.64 -5.00
CA LEU A 19 19.90 -34.25 -5.00
C LEU A 19 18.53 -34.22 -4.30
N SER A 20 18.53 -34.30 -2.97
CA SER A 20 17.38 -33.87 -2.17
C SER A 20 17.66 -32.46 -1.64
N SER A 21 17.54 -31.46 -2.53
CA SER A 21 17.42 -30.06 -2.09
C SER A 21 16.01 -29.86 -1.54
N GLY A 22 15.84 -30.09 -0.25
CA GLY A 22 14.64 -29.69 0.46
C GLY A 22 14.53 -28.16 0.43
N CYS A 23 13.48 -27.63 -0.18
CA CYS A 23 13.06 -26.24 -0.01
C CYS A 23 12.56 -26.04 1.42
N SER A 24 13.49 -25.82 2.36
CA SER A 24 13.18 -25.22 3.64
C SER A 24 13.46 -23.72 3.51
N SER A 25 12.51 -22.89 3.93
CA SER A 25 12.51 -21.41 3.90
C SER A 25 11.73 -20.78 2.75
N PHE A 26 10.46 -21.17 2.57
CA PHE A 26 9.47 -20.12 2.31
C PHE A 26 9.28 -19.37 3.62
N GLY A 27 10.04 -18.27 3.74
CA GLY A 27 9.91 -17.32 4.83
C GLY A 27 8.45 -16.92 4.97
N THR A 28 7.99 -16.94 6.20
CA THR A 28 6.75 -16.31 6.64
C THR A 28 6.70 -14.88 6.09
N PHE A 29 5.90 -14.67 5.05
CA PHE A 29 5.48 -13.33 4.63
C PHE A 29 4.57 -12.80 5.74
N SER A 30 5.20 -12.23 6.75
CA SER A 30 4.51 -11.59 7.86
C SER A 30 3.80 -10.34 7.37
N ASP A 31 2.51 -10.32 7.68
CA ASP A 31 1.62 -9.17 7.79
C ASP A 31 1.22 -8.44 6.50
N GLY A 32 0.26 -9.05 5.79
CA GLY A 32 -0.78 -8.33 5.06
C GLY A 32 -1.74 -7.58 6.01
N ARG A 33 -1.22 -6.79 6.96
CA ARG A 33 -2.01 -5.87 7.78
C ARG A 33 -2.33 -4.64 6.94
N GLN A 34 -3.45 -4.71 6.24
CA GLN A 34 -3.91 -3.67 5.34
C GLN A 34 -4.06 -2.31 6.05
N GLY A 35 -3.08 -1.43 5.86
CA GLY A 35 -3.20 0.02 6.05
C GLY A 35 -3.39 0.52 7.48
N ASN A 36 -2.99 -0.26 8.49
CA ASN A 36 -2.93 0.23 9.88
C ASN A 36 -1.50 0.36 10.40
N ALA A 37 -0.49 0.23 9.52
CA ALA A 37 0.88 0.57 9.88
C ALA A 37 0.95 2.03 10.31
N ARG A 38 1.70 2.27 11.39
CA ARG A 38 1.90 3.60 11.94
C ARG A 38 3.33 4.03 11.64
N ILE A 39 3.46 5.25 11.16
CA ILE A 39 4.71 5.83 10.68
C ILE A 39 5.09 6.94 11.64
N LEU A 40 6.24 6.81 12.30
CA LEU A 40 6.81 7.85 13.15
C LEU A 40 7.52 8.88 12.27
N ILE A 41 7.11 10.15 12.36
CA ILE A 41 7.77 11.27 11.69
C ILE A 41 8.45 12.12 12.75
N SER A 42 9.78 12.20 12.64
CA SER A 42 10.65 13.00 13.50
C SER A 42 11.46 13.97 12.66
N SER A 43 11.85 15.09 13.25
CA SER A 43 12.75 16.05 12.60
C SER A 43 13.81 16.56 13.57
N THR A 44 14.95 16.93 13.00
CA THR A 44 16.01 17.65 13.70
C THR A 44 16.29 18.95 12.95
N PRO A 45 16.04 20.13 13.57
CA PRO A 45 15.38 20.34 14.87
C PRO A 45 13.90 19.93 14.91
N ALA A 46 13.40 19.65 16.12
CA ALA A 46 12.01 19.26 16.36
C ALA A 46 11.02 20.45 16.27
N GLY A 47 9.72 20.15 16.22
CA GLY A 47 8.64 21.14 16.21
C GLY A 47 8.26 21.67 14.83
N ALA A 48 8.65 20.98 13.76
CA ALA A 48 8.25 21.32 12.39
C ALA A 48 6.81 20.92 12.12
N THR A 49 6.04 21.77 11.43
CA THR A 49 4.70 21.47 10.96
C THR A 49 4.79 20.42 9.85
N VAL A 50 4.05 19.33 9.99
CA VAL A 50 4.01 18.22 9.04
C VAL A 50 2.77 18.36 8.17
N TYR A 51 2.97 18.23 6.86
CA TYR A 51 1.93 18.20 5.85
C TYR A 51 1.91 16.83 5.17
N VAL A 52 0.73 16.24 5.09
CA VAL A 52 0.46 14.95 4.42
C VAL A 52 -0.68 15.19 3.43
N MET A 53 -0.50 14.73 2.18
CA MET A 53 -1.50 14.98 1.12
C MET A 53 -1.89 16.47 0.98
N GLY A 54 -0.91 17.37 1.18
CA GLY A 54 -1.11 18.82 1.13
C GLY A 54 -1.78 19.44 2.37
N ARG A 55 -2.15 18.66 3.39
CA ARG A 55 -2.85 19.13 4.58
C ARG A 55 -1.96 19.09 5.82
N ALA A 56 -2.00 20.13 6.65
CA ALA A 56 -1.32 20.15 7.94
C ALA A 56 -1.95 19.11 8.89
N VAL A 57 -1.14 18.22 9.44
CA VAL A 57 -1.58 17.14 10.35
C VAL A 57 -1.09 17.31 11.79
N GLY A 58 -0.02 18.08 12.02
CA GLY A 58 0.52 18.31 13.36
C GLY A 58 1.96 18.82 13.33
N LYS A 59 2.68 18.66 14.45
CA LYS A 59 4.09 19.04 14.60
C LYS A 59 4.95 17.84 14.97
N THR A 60 6.19 17.79 14.48
CA THR A 60 7.14 16.72 14.84
C THR A 60 7.59 16.81 16.30
N PRO A 61 7.84 15.67 16.96
CA PRO A 61 7.58 14.30 16.51
C PRO A 61 6.09 13.94 16.54
N LEU A 62 5.60 13.22 15.52
CA LEU A 62 4.22 12.72 15.49
C LEU A 62 4.12 11.36 14.81
N GLU A 63 3.05 10.64 15.10
CA GLU A 63 2.74 9.33 14.52
C GLU A 63 1.50 9.45 13.63
N ILE A 64 1.62 9.03 12.37
CA ILE A 64 0.51 9.01 11.39
C ILE A 64 0.24 7.59 10.89
N ARG A 65 -0.89 7.40 10.23
CA ARG A 65 -1.24 6.11 9.63
C ARG A 65 -0.75 6.07 8.19
N GLU A 66 -0.39 4.88 7.74
CA GLU A 66 -0.06 4.64 6.34
C GLU A 66 -1.18 5.11 5.39
N ARG A 67 -2.44 4.91 5.77
CA ARG A 67 -3.62 5.36 5.02
C ARG A 67 -3.76 6.87 4.88
N ASP A 68 -3.08 7.66 5.71
CA ASP A 68 -3.10 9.12 5.61
C ASP A 68 -2.26 9.59 4.41
N ILE A 69 -1.22 8.82 4.05
CA ILE A 69 -0.31 9.09 2.91
C ILE A 69 -0.68 8.25 1.67
N TYR A 70 -1.12 7.01 1.90
CA TYR A 70 -1.50 6.05 0.86
C TYR A 70 -2.99 5.69 1.03
N PRO A 71 -3.90 6.61 0.70
CA PRO A 71 -5.34 6.35 0.82
C PRO A 71 -5.79 5.28 -0.18
N LEU A 72 -6.82 4.50 0.21
CA LEU A 72 -7.45 3.51 -0.67
C LEU A 72 -8.17 4.18 -1.85
N SER A 73 -8.71 5.38 -1.64
CA SER A 73 -9.34 6.19 -2.68
C SER A 73 -8.32 7.13 -3.29
N TYR A 74 -7.96 6.90 -4.54
CA TYR A 74 -7.11 7.81 -5.30
C TYR A 74 -7.91 9.04 -5.74
N ARG A 75 -7.38 10.24 -5.46
CA ARG A 75 -7.90 11.51 -5.98
C ARG A 75 -6.88 12.10 -6.95
N PRO A 76 -7.19 12.25 -8.24
CA PRO A 76 -6.22 12.74 -9.23
C PRO A 76 -5.75 14.16 -8.90
N GLU A 77 -6.59 14.99 -8.27
CA GLU A 77 -6.20 16.34 -7.83
C GLU A 77 -5.03 16.34 -6.82
N ALA A 78 -4.83 15.25 -6.08
CA ALA A 78 -3.81 15.13 -5.05
C ALA A 78 -2.56 14.36 -5.50
N GLU A 79 -2.44 14.07 -6.80
CA GLU A 79 -1.34 13.29 -7.38
C GLU A 79 0.05 13.82 -6.99
N ARG A 80 0.22 15.15 -7.01
CA ARG A 80 1.48 15.82 -6.62
C ARG A 80 1.92 15.59 -5.18
N TYR A 81 0.99 15.20 -4.29
CA TYR A 81 1.26 14.97 -2.88
C TYR A 81 1.28 13.49 -2.51
N TYR A 82 0.93 12.62 -3.44
CA TYR A 82 0.82 11.19 -3.18
C TYR A 82 2.18 10.61 -2.74
N GLY A 83 2.18 9.93 -1.59
CA GLY A 83 3.41 9.36 -1.04
C GLY A 83 4.42 10.39 -0.50
N THR A 84 4.06 11.68 -0.43
CA THR A 84 4.97 12.76 -0.06
C THR A 84 4.62 13.35 1.29
N VAL A 85 5.63 13.53 2.13
CA VAL A 85 5.55 14.26 3.40
C VAL A 85 6.33 15.56 3.25
N THR A 86 5.72 16.67 3.66
CA THR A 86 6.41 17.96 3.72
C THR A 86 6.54 18.42 5.16
N LEU A 87 7.71 18.92 5.55
CA LEU A 87 7.96 19.53 6.85
C LEU A 87 8.33 21.00 6.65
N GLU A 88 7.69 21.87 7.42
CA GLU A 88 7.95 23.30 7.43
C GLU A 88 8.25 23.75 8.86
N ARG A 89 9.30 24.56 9.01
CA ARG A 89 9.69 25.15 10.28
C ARG A 89 10.22 26.54 10.00
N GLU A 90 9.89 27.49 10.87
CA GLU A 90 10.39 28.86 10.76
C GLU A 90 11.92 28.87 10.79
N GLY A 91 12.53 29.64 9.88
CA GLY A 91 13.99 29.72 9.73
C GLY A 91 14.65 28.49 9.11
N CYS A 92 13.86 27.59 8.50
CA CYS A 92 14.37 26.42 7.79
C CYS A 92 13.80 26.33 6.37
N ALA A 93 14.54 25.72 5.46
CA ALA A 93 14.04 25.40 4.13
C ALA A 93 12.90 24.37 4.19
N ARG A 94 11.95 24.46 3.25
CA ARG A 94 10.85 23.49 3.12
C ARG A 94 11.42 22.13 2.77
N TYR A 95 11.25 21.16 3.67
CA TYR A 95 11.68 19.78 3.45
C TYR A 95 10.54 19.01 2.78
N SER A 96 10.76 18.41 1.61
CA SER A 96 9.79 17.57 0.93
C SER A 96 10.42 16.22 0.61
N HIS A 97 9.76 15.14 1.04
CA HIS A 97 10.32 13.80 0.93
C HIS A 97 9.26 12.78 0.53
N ARG A 98 9.60 11.97 -0.48
CA ARG A 98 8.78 10.84 -0.91
C ARG A 98 9.14 9.62 -0.08
N LEU A 99 8.17 9.12 0.68
CA LEU A 99 8.39 8.02 1.62
C LEU A 99 8.74 6.72 0.90
N ARG A 100 9.78 6.07 1.40
CA ARG A 100 10.24 4.75 0.97
C ARG A 100 9.70 3.67 1.91
N ARG A 101 9.77 2.42 1.47
CA ARG A 101 9.29 1.27 2.25
C ARG A 101 9.96 1.19 3.62
N GLU A 102 11.26 1.44 3.66
CA GLU A 102 12.07 1.38 4.87
C GLU A 102 11.63 2.43 5.89
N GLU A 103 11.17 3.60 5.43
CA GLU A 103 10.73 4.70 6.30
C GLU A 103 9.27 4.52 6.74
N VAL A 104 8.43 3.88 5.91
CA VAL A 104 7.08 3.50 6.30
C VAL A 104 7.10 2.52 7.49
N TYR A 105 8.08 1.61 7.55
CA TYR A 105 8.19 0.64 8.64
C TYR A 105 9.17 1.04 9.75
N GLY A 106 10.21 1.81 9.43
CA GLY A 106 11.27 2.23 10.35
C GLY A 106 11.12 3.65 10.90
N GLY A 107 10.19 4.44 10.35
CA GLY A 107 10.02 5.86 10.65
C GLY A 107 10.90 6.75 9.77
N LEU A 108 10.49 8.01 9.67
CA LEU A 108 11.21 9.08 8.98
C LEU A 108 11.90 9.98 10.00
N LEU A 109 13.22 10.13 9.88
CA LEU A 109 13.98 11.16 10.58
C LEU A 109 14.46 12.20 9.56
N ALA A 110 13.79 13.35 9.52
CA ALA A 110 14.12 14.45 8.62
C ALA A 110 15.19 15.37 9.22
N GLN A 111 16.25 15.64 8.47
CA GLN A 111 17.21 16.68 8.81
C GLN A 111 16.79 17.98 8.12
N LEU A 112 16.44 19.00 8.89
CA LEU A 112 16.02 20.30 8.35
C LEU A 112 17.26 21.18 8.20
N ASP A 113 17.39 21.79 7.03
CA ASP A 113 18.40 22.80 6.77
C ASP A 113 17.88 24.15 7.28
N CYS A 114 18.44 24.57 8.42
CA CYS A 114 18.04 25.79 9.11
C CYS A 114 19.22 26.76 9.11
N GLY A 115 18.98 27.97 8.59
CA GLY A 115 19.97 29.03 8.44
C GLY A 115 19.32 30.29 7.87
N ASP A 116 20.10 31.36 7.68
CA ASP A 116 19.62 32.67 7.21
C ASP A 116 19.09 32.67 5.75
N GLN A 117 19.03 31.51 5.10
CA GLN A 117 18.54 31.36 3.73
C GLN A 117 17.31 30.46 3.71
N ALA A 118 16.16 31.09 3.86
CA ALA A 118 14.89 30.52 3.40
C ALA A 118 14.69 30.95 1.93
N PRO A 119 14.69 30.04 0.95
CA PRO A 119 14.01 30.29 -0.30
C PRO A 119 12.52 30.34 0.01
N ALA A 120 11.94 31.55 -0.10
CA ALA A 120 10.50 31.76 -0.13
C ALA A 120 9.95 31.22 -1.46
N ASP A 121 9.82 29.89 -1.56
CA ASP A 121 8.98 29.31 -2.59
C ASP A 121 7.52 29.64 -2.26
N THR A 122 6.94 30.41 -3.17
CA THR A 122 5.73 31.20 -3.06
C THR A 122 4.46 30.32 -2.89
N PRO A 123 3.39 30.84 -2.27
CA PRO A 123 2.41 30.06 -1.52
C PRO A 123 1.53 29.10 -2.33
N ALA A 124 1.21 27.98 -1.69
CA ALA A 124 -0.03 27.26 -1.91
C ALA A 124 -1.21 28.21 -1.62
N GLU A 125 -1.99 28.49 -2.65
CA GLU A 125 -3.25 29.21 -2.55
C GLU A 125 -4.20 28.40 -1.66
N VAL A 126 -4.50 28.96 -0.49
CA VAL A 126 -5.46 28.43 0.47
C VAL A 126 -6.84 28.85 -0.02
N GLU A 127 -7.53 27.97 -0.72
CA GLU A 127 -8.97 28.12 -0.92
C GLU A 127 -9.74 27.67 0.34
N PRO A 128 -10.75 28.46 0.77
CA PRO A 128 -11.40 28.31 2.05
C PRO A 128 -12.29 27.07 2.12
N ALA A 129 -12.37 26.53 3.34
CA ALA A 129 -13.31 25.50 3.74
C ALA A 129 -14.76 25.95 3.48
N ALA A 130 -15.35 25.44 2.40
CA ALA A 130 -16.78 25.52 2.16
C ALA A 130 -17.46 24.19 2.55
N ALA A 131 -18.29 24.31 3.59
CA ALA A 131 -19.48 23.51 3.88
C ALA A 131 -19.36 21.98 3.81
N VAL A 132 -19.17 21.39 4.99
CA VAL A 132 -19.62 20.02 5.29
C VAL A 132 -21.13 19.97 5.03
N THR A 133 -21.53 19.37 3.91
CA THR A 133 -22.91 18.96 3.73
C THR A 133 -23.06 17.65 4.46
N THR A 134 -23.72 17.70 5.61
CA THR A 134 -24.17 16.54 6.36
C THR A 134 -25.09 15.73 5.46
N VAL A 135 -24.58 14.65 4.85
CA VAL A 135 -25.46 13.66 4.23
C VAL A 135 -26.16 12.95 5.38
N ALA A 136 -27.44 13.28 5.54
CA ALA A 136 -28.35 12.62 6.45
C ALA A 136 -28.26 11.10 6.25
N ALA A 137 -28.13 10.39 7.36
CA ALA A 137 -28.26 8.94 7.40
C ALA A 137 -29.56 8.53 6.70
N PRO A 138 -29.54 7.53 5.80
CA PRO A 138 -30.77 7.04 5.21
C PRO A 138 -31.67 6.49 6.33
N PRO A 139 -32.99 6.73 6.28
CA PRO A 139 -33.91 6.21 7.28
C PRO A 139 -33.89 4.68 7.29
N PRO A 140 -34.24 4.03 8.41
CA PRO A 140 -34.39 2.59 8.47
C PRO A 140 -35.52 2.19 7.52
N GLN A 141 -35.16 1.68 6.35
CA GLN A 141 -36.13 1.18 5.38
C GLN A 141 -36.71 -0.11 5.94
N ALA A 142 -37.98 -0.03 6.37
CA ALA A 142 -38.82 -1.17 6.68
C ALA A 142 -38.77 -2.16 5.51
N ALA A 143 -38.53 -3.43 5.83
CA ALA A 143 -38.38 -4.51 4.89
C ALA A 143 -39.60 -4.63 3.96
N LYS A 144 -39.42 -4.25 2.69
CA LYS A 144 -40.21 -4.79 1.58
C LYS A 144 -39.72 -6.22 1.30
N PRO A 145 -40.61 -7.16 0.94
CA PRO A 145 -40.21 -8.54 0.73
C PRO A 145 -39.32 -8.69 -0.53
N ALA A 146 -38.30 -9.54 -0.38
CA ALA A 146 -37.43 -10.12 -1.41
C ALA A 146 -36.89 -9.17 -2.51
N ALA A 147 -36.18 -8.12 -2.12
CA ALA A 147 -35.25 -7.43 -3.01
C ALA A 147 -33.81 -7.89 -2.71
N LEU A 148 -33.00 -8.11 -3.75
CA LEU A 148 -31.57 -8.39 -3.58
C LEU A 148 -30.90 -7.24 -2.78
N PRO A 149 -29.99 -7.53 -1.83
CA PRO A 149 -29.30 -6.49 -1.07
C PRO A 149 -28.60 -5.49 -1.99
N ALA A 150 -28.64 -4.19 -1.67
CA ALA A 150 -28.06 -3.13 -2.50
C ALA A 150 -26.57 -3.38 -2.84
N ARG A 151 -25.81 -3.93 -1.90
CA ARG A 151 -24.42 -4.34 -2.13
C ARG A 151 -24.29 -5.40 -3.23
N ARG A 152 -25.17 -6.40 -3.22
CA ARG A 152 -25.19 -7.50 -4.19
C ARG A 152 -25.60 -6.99 -5.58
N LEU A 153 -26.53 -6.05 -5.65
CA LEU A 153 -26.88 -5.35 -6.90
C LEU A 153 -25.70 -4.58 -7.49
N ASN A 154 -24.96 -3.84 -6.66
CA ASN A 154 -23.75 -3.13 -7.11
C ASN A 154 -22.70 -4.10 -7.67
N GLN A 155 -22.50 -5.25 -7.03
CA GLN A 155 -21.57 -6.28 -7.51
C GLN A 155 -21.98 -6.85 -8.87
N LEU A 156 -23.28 -7.08 -9.08
CA LEU A 156 -23.80 -7.54 -10.37
C LEU A 156 -23.63 -6.49 -11.47
N ARG A 157 -23.79 -5.20 -11.14
CA ARG A 157 -23.57 -4.11 -12.10
C ARG A 157 -22.11 -4.05 -12.56
N VAL A 158 -21.16 -4.12 -11.62
CA VAL A 158 -19.72 -4.13 -11.95
C VAL A 158 -19.36 -5.33 -12.83
N LEU A 159 -19.93 -6.52 -12.60
CA LEU A 159 -19.69 -7.67 -13.48
C LEU A 159 -20.15 -7.44 -14.92
N GLN A 160 -21.26 -6.72 -15.11
CA GLN A 160 -21.76 -6.37 -16.45
C GLN A 160 -20.85 -5.35 -17.12
N GLU A 161 -20.41 -4.31 -16.39
CA GLU A 161 -19.45 -3.32 -16.90
C GLU A 161 -18.15 -4.00 -17.39
N LEU A 162 -17.62 -4.97 -16.62
CA LEU A 162 -16.42 -5.72 -17.02
C LEU A 162 -16.62 -6.62 -18.25
N LEU A 163 -17.85 -7.12 -18.47
CA LEU A 163 -18.20 -7.87 -19.68
C LEU A 163 -18.27 -6.92 -20.89
N ASP A 164 -18.87 -5.75 -20.72
CA ASP A 164 -19.03 -4.74 -21.77
C ASP A 164 -17.66 -4.17 -22.21
N GLU A 165 -16.72 -4.01 -21.28
CA GLU A 165 -15.34 -3.62 -21.56
C GLU A 165 -14.48 -4.77 -22.16
N GLY A 166 -15.02 -5.99 -22.26
CA GLY A 166 -14.31 -7.15 -22.77
C GLY A 166 -13.22 -7.70 -21.82
N ILE A 167 -13.22 -7.27 -20.56
CA ILE A 167 -12.31 -7.76 -19.52
C ILE A 167 -12.73 -9.17 -19.07
N LEU A 168 -14.04 -9.44 -19.05
CA LEU A 168 -14.60 -10.76 -18.77
C LEU A 168 -15.25 -11.35 -20.02
N THR A 169 -15.13 -12.67 -20.18
CA THR A 169 -15.95 -13.39 -21.16
C THR A 169 -17.39 -13.60 -20.64
N ALA A 170 -18.35 -13.74 -21.54
CA ALA A 170 -19.75 -14.01 -21.16
C ALA A 170 -19.91 -15.26 -20.28
N GLY A 171 -19.08 -16.28 -20.49
CA GLY A 171 -19.07 -17.49 -19.68
C GLY A 171 -18.52 -17.26 -18.26
N GLU A 172 -17.58 -16.33 -18.08
CA GLU A 172 -17.06 -15.95 -16.77
C GLU A 172 -18.04 -15.10 -15.99
N GLU A 173 -18.66 -14.10 -16.63
CA GLU A 173 -19.71 -13.28 -16.04
C GLU A 173 -20.84 -14.17 -15.50
N ALA A 174 -21.35 -15.09 -16.31
CA ALA A 174 -22.46 -15.96 -15.93
C ALA A 174 -22.12 -16.84 -14.71
N ARG A 175 -20.89 -17.35 -14.63
CA ARG A 175 -20.41 -18.13 -13.48
C ARG A 175 -20.32 -17.29 -12.21
N LEU A 176 -19.79 -16.06 -12.31
CA LEU A 176 -19.62 -15.16 -11.17
C LEU A 176 -20.97 -14.63 -10.67
N ARG A 177 -21.84 -14.21 -11.59
CA ARG A 177 -23.22 -13.79 -11.30
C ARG A 177 -24.00 -14.86 -10.56
N ARG A 178 -23.91 -16.12 -11.01
CA ARG A 178 -24.57 -17.25 -10.33
C ARG A 178 -24.10 -17.38 -8.88
N ARG A 179 -22.78 -17.38 -8.64
CA ARG A 179 -22.21 -17.44 -7.29
C ARG A 179 -22.68 -16.29 -6.39
N LEU A 180 -22.78 -15.08 -6.94
CA LEU A 180 -23.26 -13.90 -6.20
C LEU A 180 -24.73 -14.00 -5.80
N LEU A 181 -25.58 -14.57 -6.67
CA LEU A 181 -27.00 -14.77 -6.40
C LEU A 181 -27.26 -15.92 -5.42
N GLU A 182 -26.44 -16.96 -5.45
CA GLU A 182 -26.55 -18.14 -4.59
C GLU A 182 -25.92 -17.96 -3.21
N ALA A 183 -24.97 -17.02 -3.06
CA ALA A 183 -24.45 -16.63 -1.76
C ALA A 183 -25.59 -16.06 -0.91
N ARG A 184 -25.95 -16.75 0.18
CA ARG A 184 -27.01 -16.30 1.10
C ARG A 184 -26.48 -15.16 1.97
#